data_AF-A0A498QMZ2-F1
#
_entry.id   AF-A0A498QMZ2-F1
#
_cell.length_a   1.000
_cell.length_b   1.000
_cell.length_c   1.000
_cell.angle_alpha   90.00
_cell.angle_beta   90.00
_cell.angle_gamma   90.00
#
_symmetry.space_group_name_H-M   'P 1'
#
loop_
_entity.id
_entity.type
_entity.pdbx_description
1 polymer ?
#
loop_
_entity_poly.entity_id
_entity_poly.type
_entity_poly.pdbx_seq_one_letter_code
_entity_poly.pdbx_strand_id
1 'polypeptide(L)'
;MTAWIAGQRQWLTVERLPGYAHDLNPIEMVWGNVKTVELANLCPDTIDEAHAATESGLNRVGSNYDLCFAFLAHTGLSLRP
;
A
#
# COMPACT_ATOMS: atom_id res chain seq x y z
N MET A 1 -2.88 21.15 2.83
CA MET A 1 -1.94 20.00 2.83
C MET A 1 -0.47 20.42 2.68
N THR A 2 -0.08 21.22 1.68
CA THR A 2 1.33 21.59 1.46
C THR A 2 2.00 22.27 2.67
N ALA A 3 1.32 23.20 3.34
CA ALA A 3 1.84 23.86 4.54
C ALA A 3 2.08 22.88 5.71
N TRP A 4 1.18 21.90 5.87
CA TRP A 4 1.33 20.85 6.90
C TRP A 4 2.54 19.96 6.60
N ILE A 5 2.68 19.49 5.36
CA ILE A 5 3.85 18.69 4.93
C ILE A 5 5.15 19.49 5.12
N ALA A 6 5.15 20.78 4.77
CA ALA A 6 6.30 21.65 4.95
C ALA A 6 6.73 21.78 6.42
N GLY A 7 5.79 21.73 7.36
CA GLY A 7 6.07 21.73 8.80
C GLY A 7 6.68 20.42 9.34
N GLN A 8 6.65 19.33 8.58
CA GLN A 8 7.12 18.00 9.02
C GLN A 8 8.47 17.59 8.40
N ARG A 9 9.16 18.50 7.69
CA ARG A 9 10.39 18.19 6.92
C ARG A 9 11.55 17.62 7.73
N GLN A 10 11.50 17.71 9.06
CA GLN A 10 12.49 17.11 9.97
C GLN A 10 12.48 15.57 9.94
N TRP A 11 11.36 14.94 9.57
CA TRP A 11 11.23 13.47 9.52
C TRP A 11 10.52 12.94 8.26
N LEU A 12 9.82 13.79 7.50
CA LEU A 12 9.02 13.39 6.33
C LEU A 12 9.64 13.88 5.02
N THR A 13 10.11 12.94 4.20
CA THR A 13 10.45 13.16 2.78
C THR A 13 9.24 12.80 1.92
N VAL A 14 8.87 13.67 0.97
CA VAL A 14 7.73 13.41 0.07
C VAL A 14 8.17 13.50 -1.38
N GLU A 15 7.97 12.40 -2.11
CA GLU A 15 8.15 12.32 -3.54
C GLU A 15 6.82 12.57 -4.26
N ARG A 16 6.85 13.37 -5.33
CA ARG A 16 5.67 13.68 -6.14
C ARG A 16 5.66 12.75 -7.36
N LEU A 17 4.63 11.92 -7.47
CA LEU A 17 4.38 11.13 -8.66
C LEU A 17 3.59 11.97 -9.70
N PRO A 18 3.76 11.70 -11.00
CA PRO A 18 2.90 12.28 -12.04
C PRO A 18 1.42 11.93 -11.81
N GLY A 19 0.52 12.80 -12.29
CA GLY A 19 -0.91 12.48 -12.30
C GLY A 19 -1.18 11.23 -13.14
N TYR A 20 -2.14 10.41 -12.70
CA TYR A 20 -2.55 9.16 -13.37
C TYR A 20 -1.48 8.04 -13.49
N ALA A 21 -0.37 8.13 -12.74
CA ALA A 21 0.68 7.11 -12.71
C ALA A 21 0.43 6.02 -11.65
N HIS A 22 -0.61 5.21 -11.85
CA HIS A 22 -0.97 4.12 -10.94
C HIS A 22 0.08 2.99 -10.93
N ASP A 23 0.75 2.78 -12.05
CA ASP A 23 1.91 1.89 -12.22
C ASP A 23 3.10 2.27 -11.33
N LEU A 24 3.20 3.54 -10.92
CA LEU A 24 4.25 4.01 -10.00
C LEU A 24 3.85 3.91 -8.52
N ASN A 25 2.60 3.57 -8.21
CA ASN A 25 2.10 3.54 -6.84
C ASN A 25 2.10 2.10 -6.28
N PRO A 26 3.05 1.72 -5.41
CA PRO A 26 3.20 0.33 -4.95
C PRO A 26 1.99 -0.17 -4.14
N ILE A 27 1.14 0.73 -3.63
CA ILE A 27 -0.09 0.32 -2.92
C ILE A 27 -1.07 -0.42 -3.84
N GLU A 28 -1.04 -0.17 -5.16
CA GLU A 28 -1.90 -0.86 -6.11
C GLU A 28 -1.59 -2.37 -6.12
N MET A 29 -0.31 -2.74 -5.97
CA MET A 29 0.10 -4.14 -5.89
C MET A 29 -0.26 -4.78 -4.55
N VAL A 30 -0.15 -4.03 -3.45
CA VAL A 30 -0.64 -4.48 -2.14
C VAL A 30 -2.13 -4.82 -2.24
N TRP A 31 -2.92 -3.93 -2.83
CA TRP A 31 -4.35 -4.18 -3.04
C TRP A 31 -4.61 -5.33 -4.01
N GLY A 32 -3.83 -5.46 -5.08
CA GLY A 32 -3.90 -6.61 -5.98
C GLY A 32 -3.67 -7.93 -5.25
N ASN A 33 -2.68 -7.99 -4.36
CA ASN A 33 -2.40 -9.17 -3.55
C ASN A 33 -3.53 -9.48 -2.57
N VAL A 34 -3.97 -8.50 -1.76
CA VAL A 34 -5.03 -8.71 -0.77
C VAL A 34 -6.36 -9.11 -1.44
N LYS A 35 -6.68 -8.51 -2.59
CA LYS A 35 -7.91 -8.84 -3.35
C LYS A 35 -7.89 -10.25 -3.95
N THR A 36 -6.71 -10.80 -4.24
CA THR A 36 -6.56 -12.12 -4.85
C THR A 36 -6.26 -13.23 -3.85
N VAL A 37 -6.01 -12.88 -2.58
CA VAL A 37 -5.73 -13.84 -1.51
C VAL A 37 -6.84 -13.80 -0.46
N GLU A 38 -6.88 -12.81 0.43
CA GLU A 38 -7.82 -12.77 1.55
C GLU A 38 -9.25 -12.44 1.13
N LEU A 39 -9.41 -11.56 0.14
CA LEU A 39 -10.74 -11.13 -0.32
C LEU A 39 -11.21 -11.93 -1.53
N ALA A 40 -10.45 -12.93 -1.97
CA ALA A 40 -10.81 -13.73 -3.12
C ALA A 40 -12.11 -14.50 -2.85
N ASN A 41 -13.16 -14.15 -3.60
CA ASN A 41 -14.49 -14.74 -3.47
C ASN A 41 -15.13 -14.59 -2.07
N LEU A 42 -14.66 -13.62 -1.27
CA LEU A 42 -15.25 -13.34 0.02
C LEU A 42 -16.67 -12.78 -0.19
N CYS A 43 -17.66 -13.39 0.45
CA CYS A 43 -19.05 -12.95 0.45
C CYS A 43 -19.49 -12.72 1.90
N PRO A 44 -19.06 -11.61 2.52
CA PRO A 44 -19.33 -11.35 3.93
C PRO A 44 -20.77 -10.86 4.12
N ASP A 45 -21.39 -11.22 5.24
CA ASP A 45 -22.72 -10.76 5.59
C ASP A 45 -22.69 -9.35 6.20
N THR A 46 -21.51 -8.94 6.70
CA THR A 46 -21.30 -7.65 7.35
C THR A 46 -20.05 -6.92 6.84
N ILE A 47 -20.03 -5.61 7.00
CA ILE A 47 -18.85 -4.82 6.68
C ILE A 47 -17.68 -5.11 7.64
N ASP A 48 -17.98 -5.53 8.87
CA ASP A 48 -16.96 -5.86 9.87
C ASP A 48 -16.18 -7.12 9.49
N GLU A 49 -16.84 -8.11 8.88
CA GLU A 49 -16.17 -9.29 8.31
C GLU A 49 -15.26 -8.91 7.14
N ALA A 50 -15.72 -8.03 6.24
CA ALA A 50 -14.89 -7.52 5.15
C ALA A 50 -13.68 -6.73 5.67
N HIS A 51 -13.88 -5.95 6.72
CA HIS A 51 -12.82 -5.19 7.39
C HIS A 51 -11.79 -6.14 8.03
N ALA A 52 -12.24 -7.13 8.80
CA ALA A 52 -11.35 -8.10 9.44
C ALA A 52 -10.52 -8.90 8.42
N ALA A 53 -11.13 -9.32 7.32
CA ALA A 53 -10.42 -10.01 6.23
C ALA A 53 -9.38 -9.10 5.56
N THR A 54 -9.74 -7.83 5.33
CA THR A 54 -8.83 -6.83 4.77
C THR A 54 -7.65 -6.55 5.72
N GLU A 55 -7.93 -6.35 7.01
CA GLU A 55 -6.91 -6.12 8.03
C GLU A 55 -5.96 -7.31 8.15
N SER A 56 -6.48 -8.54 8.12
CA SER A 56 -5.67 -9.76 8.09
C SER A 56 -4.70 -9.77 6.90
N GLY A 57 -5.20 -9.44 5.70
CA GLY A 57 -4.37 -9.39 4.49
C GLY A 57 -3.30 -8.29 4.54
N LEU A 58 -3.68 -7.10 5.00
CA LEU A 58 -2.73 -5.99 5.18
C LEU A 58 -1.68 -6.31 6.24
N ASN A 59 -2.03 -6.98 7.34
CA ASN A 59 -1.09 -7.43 8.36
C ASN A 59 -0.15 -8.52 7.84
N ARG A 60 -0.65 -9.48 7.05
CA ARG A 60 0.19 -10.48 6.39
C ARG A 60 1.19 -9.84 5.43
N VAL A 61 0.74 -8.92 4.59
CA VAL A 61 1.62 -8.19 3.67
C VAL A 61 2.63 -7.36 4.45
N GLY A 62 2.18 -6.57 5.42
CA GLY A 62 3.01 -5.64 6.21
C GLY A 62 4.04 -6.33 7.12
N SER A 63 3.78 -7.59 7.51
CA SER A 63 4.75 -8.40 8.26
C SER A 63 5.80 -9.07 7.38
N ASN A 64 5.67 -9.00 6.06
CA ASN A 64 6.65 -9.53 5.11
C ASN A 64 7.36 -8.38 4.37
N TYR A 65 8.52 -7.99 4.90
CA TYR A 65 9.31 -6.90 4.33
C TYR A 65 9.78 -7.19 2.90
N ASP A 66 10.20 -8.42 2.60
CA ASP A 66 10.66 -8.79 1.26
C ASP A 66 9.54 -8.61 0.22
N LEU A 67 8.31 -9.00 0.58
CA LEU A 67 7.14 -8.79 -0.27
C LEU A 67 6.81 -7.31 -0.44
N CYS A 68 6.88 -6.51 0.64
CA CYS A 68 6.69 -5.07 0.57
C CYS A 68 7.72 -4.40 -0.36
N PHE A 69 9.00 -4.79 -0.25
CA PHE A 69 10.06 -4.28 -1.12
C PHE A 69 9.92 -4.78 -2.56
N ALA A 70 9.41 -6.00 -2.79
CA ALA A 70 9.11 -6.49 -4.13
C ALA A 70 8.02 -5.64 -4.83
N PHE A 71 7.00 -5.19 -4.09
CA PHE A 71 6.00 -4.27 -4.64
C PHE A 71 6.60 -2.92 -5.04
N LEU A 72 7.49 -2.37 -4.21
CA LEU A 72 8.22 -1.16 -4.56
C LEU A 72 9.13 -1.37 -5.78
N ALA A 73 9.86 -2.49 -5.83
CA ALA A 73 10.76 -2.77 -6.94
C ALA A 73 10.02 -2.89 -8.28
N HIS A 74 8.79 -3.42 -8.29
CA HIS A 74 7.99 -3.55 -9.50
C HIS A 74 7.58 -2.19 -10.10
N THR A 75 7.49 -1.13 -9.30
CA THR A 75 7.24 0.23 -9.82
C THR A 75 8.49 0.87 -10.42
N GLY A 76 9.65 0.21 -10.34
CA GLY A 76 10.95 0.76 -10.74
C GLY A 76 11.47 1.84 -9.78
N LEU A 77 10.80 2.07 -8.66
CA LEU A 77 11.22 3.04 -7.65
C LEU A 77 12.09 2.37 -6.58
N SER A 78 12.86 3.19 -5.87
CA SER A 78 13.67 2.77 -4.73
C SER A 78 13.60 3.80 -3.62
N LEU A 79 13.64 3.37 -2.37
CA LEU A 79 13.85 4.28 -1.26
C LEU A 79 15.27 4.85 -1.37
N ARG A 80 15.40 6.17 -1.35
CA ARG A 80 16.71 6.81 -1.26
C ARG A 80 17.25 6.63 0.17
N PRO A 81 18.58 6.51 0.34
CA PRO A 81 19.21 6.60 1.65
C PRO A 81 18.84 7.88 2.40
#